data_AF-A0A1B7XA58-F1
#
_entry.id   AF-A0A1B7XA58-F1
#
_cell.length_a   1.000
_cell.length_b   1.000
_cell.length_c   1.000
_cell.angle_alpha   90.00
_cell.angle_beta   90.00
_cell.angle_gamma   90.00
#
_symmetry.space_group_name_H-M   'P 1'
#
loop_
_entity.id
_entity.type
_entity.pdbx_description
1 polymer ?
#
loop_
_entity_poly.entity_id
_entity_poly.type
_entity_poly.pdbx_seq_one_letter_code
_entity_poly.pdbx_strand_id
1 'polypeptide(L)'
;MKVHNINLVHVEFYGNALSDKQSGDISIAVRREYHISDDKKYLTVILGLKTTDDEAAPFSFRIEYAGLFFIEKDDQKRIEEIGQKDAPEMMLPYLRETATSLLLKSGFPPIDIPSLNFDNIQFPSQED
;
A
#
# COMPACT_ATOMS: atom_id res chain seq x y z
N MET A 1 9.07 14.47 11.43
CA MET A 1 8.58 13.07 11.56
C MET A 1 9.76 12.11 11.51
N LYS A 2 9.72 11.02 12.29
CA LYS A 2 10.71 9.93 12.27
C LYS A 2 9.99 8.58 12.20
N VAL A 3 10.51 7.64 11.43
CA VAL A 3 9.98 6.26 11.39
C VAL A 3 10.31 5.59 12.72
N HIS A 4 9.31 5.03 13.38
CA HIS A 4 9.50 4.14 14.53
C HIS A 4 9.57 2.68 14.06
N ASN A 5 8.60 2.23 13.27
CA ASN A 5 8.63 0.94 12.61
C ASN A 5 7.81 0.94 11.31
N ILE A 6 8.08 -0.03 10.44
CA ILE A 6 7.28 -0.37 9.26
C ILE A 6 7.23 -1.90 9.21
N ASN A 7 6.03 -2.47 9.28
CA ASN A 7 5.79 -3.90 9.36
C ASN A 7 4.91 -4.36 8.20
N LEU A 8 5.28 -5.45 7.55
CA LEU A 8 4.38 -6.17 6.64
C LEU A 8 3.32 -6.87 7.48
N VAL A 9 2.05 -6.45 7.34
CA VAL A 9 0.94 -6.99 8.14
C VAL A 9 0.10 -7.99 7.37
N HIS A 10 0.05 -7.88 6.04
CA HIS A 10 -0.66 -8.82 5.19
C HIS A 10 0.09 -8.99 3.87
N VAL A 11 0.25 -10.25 3.44
CA VAL A 11 0.70 -10.58 2.10
C VAL A 11 -0.01 -11.84 1.64
N GLU A 12 -0.62 -11.78 0.47
CA GLU A 12 -1.22 -12.94 -0.18
C GLU A 12 -1.02 -12.85 -1.69
N PHE A 13 -0.93 -14.02 -2.31
CA PHE A 13 -0.79 -14.20 -3.74
C PHE A 13 -1.61 -15.42 -4.16
N TYR A 14 -2.37 -15.27 -5.24
CA TYR A 14 -3.13 -16.35 -5.85
C TYR A 14 -2.80 -16.40 -7.34
N GLY A 15 -2.29 -17.53 -7.81
CA GLY A 15 -2.16 -17.80 -9.24
C GLY A 15 -3.47 -18.32 -9.81
N ASN A 16 -3.86 -17.85 -10.98
CA ASN A 16 -5.04 -18.34 -11.71
C ASN A 16 -4.62 -19.42 -12.70
N ALA A 17 -4.74 -20.69 -12.28
CA ALA A 17 -4.39 -21.85 -13.10
C ALA A 17 -5.27 -22.02 -14.36
N LEU A 18 -6.39 -21.30 -14.44
CA LEU A 18 -7.32 -21.34 -15.57
C LEU A 18 -7.05 -20.23 -16.59
N SER A 19 -6.16 -19.28 -16.29
CA SER A 19 -5.83 -18.21 -17.22
C SER A 19 -4.76 -18.65 -18.22
N ASP A 20 -5.08 -18.55 -19.50
CA ASP A 20 -4.11 -18.80 -20.59
C ASP A 20 -3.13 -17.61 -20.78
N LYS A 21 -3.29 -16.52 -20.01
CA LYS A 21 -2.46 -15.31 -20.12
C LYS A 21 -1.21 -15.44 -19.25
N GLN A 22 -0.04 -15.13 -19.80
CA GLN A 22 1.21 -15.01 -19.02
C GLN A 22 1.47 -13.56 -18.55
N SER A 23 0.70 -12.61 -19.07
CA SER A 23 0.73 -11.20 -18.73
C SER A 23 -0.65 -10.59 -18.98
N GLY A 24 -1.06 -9.65 -18.15
CA GLY A 24 -2.27 -8.85 -18.36
C GLY A 24 -2.06 -7.42 -17.90
N ASP A 25 -2.88 -6.50 -18.40
CA ASP A 25 -2.97 -5.15 -17.85
C ASP A 25 -3.53 -5.25 -16.43
N ILE A 26 -2.62 -5.35 -15.46
CA ILE A 26 -2.98 -5.48 -14.05
C ILE A 26 -3.33 -4.09 -13.54
N SER A 27 -4.62 -3.87 -13.34
CA SER A 27 -5.10 -2.70 -12.63
C SER A 27 -4.88 -2.89 -11.13
N ILE A 28 -4.45 -1.81 -10.48
CA ILE A 28 -4.04 -1.83 -9.08
C ILE A 28 -4.91 -0.85 -8.30
N ALA A 29 -5.43 -1.30 -7.16
CA ALA A 29 -6.09 -0.46 -6.18
C ALA A 29 -5.17 -0.21 -4.99
N VAL A 30 -5.20 1.01 -4.47
CA VAL A 30 -4.43 1.44 -3.30
C VAL A 30 -5.39 1.64 -2.13
N ARG A 31 -4.99 1.21 -0.94
CA ARG A 31 -5.69 1.45 0.32
C ARG A 31 -4.80 2.31 1.22
N ARG A 32 -5.36 3.33 1.87
CA ARG A 32 -4.65 4.17 2.83
C ARG A 32 -5.55 4.52 4.00
N GLU A 33 -5.08 4.24 5.19
CA GLU A 33 -5.69 4.65 6.45
C GLU A 33 -4.63 5.23 7.38
N TYR A 34 -5.04 6.15 8.24
CA TYR A 34 -4.18 6.63 9.29
C TYR A 34 -4.95 6.98 10.55
N HIS A 35 -4.23 6.93 11.67
CA HIS A 35 -4.74 7.29 12.99
C HIS A 35 -3.69 8.12 13.74
N ILE A 36 -4.12 9.23 14.32
CA ILE A 36 -3.29 10.13 15.12
C ILE A 36 -3.55 9.82 16.60
N SER A 37 -2.50 9.62 17.40
CA SER A 37 -2.64 9.38 18.84
C SER A 37 -3.20 10.61 19.57
N ASP A 38 -3.87 10.37 20.71
CA ASP A 38 -4.45 11.44 21.53
C ASP A 38 -3.43 12.50 21.96
N ASP A 39 -2.19 12.08 22.25
CA ASP A 39 -1.09 12.97 22.63
C ASP A 39 -0.34 13.57 21.44
N LYS A 40 -0.77 13.25 20.21
CA LYS A 40 -0.26 13.71 18.91
C LYS A 40 1.23 13.43 18.66
N LYS A 41 1.82 12.52 19.44
CA LYS A 41 3.23 12.11 19.25
C LYS A 41 3.39 10.96 18.28
N TYR A 42 2.32 10.22 18.01
CA TYR A 42 2.35 9.06 17.15
C TYR A 42 1.30 9.14 16.07
N LEU A 43 1.69 8.67 14.90
CA LEU A 43 0.85 8.50 13.73
C LEU A 43 1.01 7.05 13.26
N THR A 44 -0.09 6.31 13.20
CA THR A 44 -0.15 4.98 12.60
C THR A 44 -0.70 5.12 11.19
N VAL A 45 -0.07 4.50 10.21
CA VAL A 45 -0.53 4.48 8.81
C VAL A 45 -0.61 3.05 8.33
N ILE A 46 -1.70 2.67 7.68
CA ILE A 46 -1.80 1.43 6.90
C ILE A 46 -1.82 1.81 5.43
N LEU A 47 -0.92 1.23 4.66
CA LEU A 47 -0.86 1.40 3.21
C LEU A 47 -0.88 0.03 2.55
N GLY A 48 -1.79 -0.14 1.60
CA GLY A 48 -2.01 -1.40 0.91
C GLY A 48 -2.05 -1.25 -0.60
N LEU A 49 -1.66 -2.33 -1.26
CA LEU A 49 -1.71 -2.51 -2.71
C LEU A 49 -2.41 -3.82 -3.01
N LYS A 50 -3.42 -3.80 -3.88
CA LYS A 50 -4.06 -5.02 -4.39
C LYS A 50 -4.31 -4.95 -5.88
N THR A 51 -4.36 -6.09 -6.54
CA THR A 51 -4.94 -6.18 -7.88
C THR A 51 -6.44 -5.86 -7.80
N THR A 52 -6.99 -5.22 -8.83
CA THR A 52 -8.44 -5.13 -8.98
C THR A 52 -9.02 -6.51 -9.27
N ASP A 53 -10.29 -6.71 -8.90
CA ASP A 53 -10.96 -7.99 -9.13
C ASP A 53 -11.24 -8.18 -10.63
N ASP A 54 -10.49 -9.09 -11.26
CA ASP A 54 -10.66 -9.54 -12.65
C ASP A 54 -10.46 -11.06 -12.69
N GLU A 55 -11.53 -11.81 -12.97
CA GLU A 55 -11.51 -13.26 -13.04
C GLU A 55 -10.62 -13.80 -14.17
N ALA A 56 -10.37 -13.00 -15.20
CA ALA A 56 -9.49 -13.37 -16.31
C ALA A 56 -8.01 -13.07 -16.02
N ALA A 57 -7.70 -12.37 -14.92
CA ALA A 57 -6.34 -12.05 -14.55
C ALA A 57 -5.56 -13.33 -14.22
N PRO A 58 -4.30 -13.43 -14.64
CA PRO A 58 -3.48 -14.62 -14.41
C PRO A 58 -3.05 -14.80 -12.96
N PHE A 59 -3.20 -13.76 -12.14
CA PHE A 59 -2.99 -13.79 -10.70
C PHE A 59 -3.70 -12.64 -10.01
N SER A 60 -3.83 -12.74 -8.70
CA SER A 60 -4.17 -11.63 -7.81
C SER A 60 -3.21 -11.59 -6.62
N PHE A 61 -3.04 -10.41 -6.03
CA PHE A 61 -2.30 -10.26 -4.79
C PHE A 61 -2.89 -9.13 -3.94
N ARG A 62 -2.60 -9.18 -2.64
CA ARG A 62 -2.81 -8.08 -1.71
C ARG A 62 -1.63 -8.01 -0.76
N ILE A 63 -1.11 -6.80 -0.59
CA ILE A 63 0.01 -6.50 0.30
C ILE A 63 -0.42 -5.32 1.16
N GLU A 64 -0.24 -5.40 2.47
CA GLU A 64 -0.48 -4.30 3.39
C GLU A 64 0.69 -4.14 4.36
N TYR A 65 1.11 -2.88 4.51
CA TYR A 65 2.10 -2.47 5.49
C TYR A 65 1.44 -1.56 6.53
N ALA A 66 1.84 -1.72 7.78
CA ALA A 66 1.54 -0.78 8.86
C ALA A 66 2.83 -0.07 9.28
N GLY A 67 2.81 1.26 9.31
CA GLY A 67 3.90 2.10 9.76
C GLY A 67 3.51 2.87 11.01
N LEU A 68 4.39 2.88 12.01
CA LEU A 68 4.31 3.76 13.17
C LEU A 68 5.35 4.87 13.03
N PHE A 69 4.90 6.11 13.13
CA PHE A 69 5.73 7.29 12.97
C PHE A 69 5.68 8.13 14.23
N PHE A 70 6.84 8.58 14.69
CA PHE A 70 6.97 9.59 15.72
C PHE A 70 6.87 10.98 15.10
N ILE A 71 6.03 11.81 15.69
CA ILE A 71 5.75 13.18 15.26
C ILE A 71 6.40 14.13 16.28
N GLU A 72 7.31 14.96 15.78
CA GLU A 72 7.83 16.09 16.58
C GLU A 72 6.70 17.11 16.75
N LYS A 73 6.78 17.98 17.78
CA LYS A 73 5.72 18.96 18.04
C LYS A 73 5.35 19.72 16.76
N ASP A 74 4.12 19.52 16.32
CA ASP A 74 3.57 20.11 15.10
C ASP A 74 2.08 20.46 15.30
N ASP A 75 1.50 21.25 14.41
CA ASP A 75 0.08 21.59 14.47
C ASP A 75 -0.80 20.47 13.87
N GLN A 76 -2.08 20.44 14.27
CA GLN A 76 -3.01 19.37 13.87
C GLN A 76 -3.09 19.20 12.34
N LYS A 77 -3.14 20.31 11.61
CA LYS A 77 -3.29 20.29 10.16
C LYS A 77 -2.06 19.66 9.52
N ARG A 78 -0.86 20.00 10.01
CA ARG A 78 0.38 19.42 9.52
C ARG A 78 0.48 17.92 9.81
N ILE A 79 0.01 17.45 10.96
CA ILE A 79 -0.02 16.01 11.28
C ILE A 79 -0.97 15.26 10.34
N GLU A 80 -2.13 15.86 10.02
CA GLU A 80 -3.06 15.30 9.05
C GLU A 80 -2.45 15.24 7.64
N GLU A 81 -1.75 16.28 7.19
CA GLU A 81 -1.01 16.28 5.93
C GLU A 81 0.04 15.15 5.89
N ILE A 82 0.77 14.94 6.98
CA ILE A 82 1.75 13.85 7.09
C ILE A 82 1.06 12.49 6.95
N GLY A 83 -0.07 12.27 7.62
CA GLY A 83 -0.84 11.02 7.52
C GLY A 83 -1.44 10.78 6.15
N GLN A 84 -1.84 11.85 5.47
CA GLN A 84 -2.44 11.77 4.13
C GLN A 84 -1.40 11.52 3.04
N LYS A 85 -0.19 12.05 3.19
CA LYS A 85 0.82 12.13 2.12
C LYS A 85 2.20 11.63 2.52
N ASP A 86 2.87 12.34 3.43
CA ASP A 86 4.31 12.15 3.65
C ASP A 86 4.63 10.73 4.17
N ALA A 87 3.85 10.21 5.12
CA ALA A 87 4.04 8.87 5.66
C ALA A 87 3.73 7.76 4.63
N PRO A 88 2.58 7.79 3.91
CA PRO A 88 2.34 6.90 2.78
C PRO A 88 3.43 6.93 1.69
N GLU A 89 3.93 8.10 1.29
CA GLU A 89 5.00 8.22 0.30
C GLU A 89 6.29 7.52 0.76
N MET A 90 6.62 7.62 2.05
CA MET A 90 7.75 6.91 2.64
C MET A 90 7.56 5.39 2.68
N MET A 91 6.33 4.90 2.78
CA MET A 91 6.02 3.46 2.80
C MET A 91 5.96 2.84 1.40
N LEU A 92 5.74 3.64 0.36
CA LEU A 92 5.57 3.17 -1.03
C LEU A 92 6.72 2.26 -1.53
N PRO A 93 8.02 2.56 -1.26
CA PRO A 93 9.11 1.67 -1.66
C PRO A 93 9.02 0.25 -1.09
N TYR A 94 8.48 0.08 0.12
CA TYR A 94 8.31 -1.23 0.76
C TYR A 94 7.24 -2.05 0.04
N LEU A 95 6.10 -1.43 -0.30
CA LEU A 95 5.07 -2.08 -1.11
C LEU A 95 5.59 -2.48 -2.49
N ARG A 96 6.35 -1.58 -3.13
CA ARG A 96 6.92 -1.83 -4.45
C ARG A 96 7.86 -3.02 -4.46
N GLU A 97 8.83 -3.02 -3.55
CA GLU A 97 9.78 -4.14 -3.44
C GLU A 97 9.05 -5.45 -3.16
N THR A 98 8.09 -5.46 -2.24
CA THR A 98 7.38 -6.68 -1.87
C THR A 98 6.54 -7.21 -3.03
N ALA A 99 5.86 -6.33 -3.77
CA ALA A 99 5.12 -6.71 -4.97
C ALA A 99 6.05 -7.29 -6.05
N THR A 100 7.15 -6.61 -6.36
CA THR A 100 8.15 -7.10 -7.31
C THR A 100 8.71 -8.47 -6.89
N SER A 101 9.09 -8.61 -5.62
CA SER A 101 9.63 -9.84 -5.04
C SER A 101 8.62 -10.99 -5.11
N LEU A 102 7.35 -10.71 -4.81
CA LEU A 102 6.25 -11.67 -4.84
C LEU A 102 6.00 -12.20 -6.26
N LEU A 103 5.96 -11.32 -7.25
CA LEU A 103 5.74 -11.71 -8.65
C LEU A 103 6.91 -12.51 -9.22
N LEU A 104 8.15 -12.05 -9.00
CA LEU A 104 9.34 -12.75 -9.47
C LEU A 104 9.45 -14.16 -8.88
N LYS A 105 9.19 -14.30 -7.56
CA LYS A 105 9.18 -15.62 -6.90
C LYS A 105 8.06 -16.53 -7.40
N SER A 106 6.99 -15.95 -7.91
CA SER A 106 5.84 -16.69 -8.44
C SER A 106 5.95 -16.98 -9.94
N GLY A 107 7.05 -16.56 -10.58
CA GLY A 107 7.30 -16.79 -12.01
C GLY A 107 6.60 -15.79 -12.95
N PHE A 108 6.05 -14.69 -12.41
CA PHE A 108 5.41 -13.63 -13.19
C PHE A 108 6.37 -12.45 -13.42
N PRO A 109 6.20 -11.71 -14.53
CA PRO A 109 6.97 -10.49 -14.75
C PRO A 109 6.69 -9.46 -13.64
N PRO A 110 7.67 -8.63 -13.29
CA PRO A 110 7.46 -7.55 -12.32
C PRO A 110 6.46 -6.54 -12.88
N ILE A 111 5.68 -5.92 -11.99
CA ILE A 111 4.80 -4.80 -12.33
C ILE A 111 5.47 -3.48 -12.01
N ASP A 112 5.28 -2.51 -12.91
CA ASP A 112 5.66 -1.13 -12.65
C ASP A 112 4.54 -0.44 -11.85
N ILE A 113 4.76 -0.29 -10.54
CA ILE A 113 3.86 0.47 -9.68
C ILE A 113 4.17 1.95 -9.88
N PRO A 114 3.26 2.74 -10.51
CA PRO A 114 3.53 4.12 -10.84
C PRO A 114 3.78 4.96 -9.57
N SER A 115 4.37 6.13 -9.74
CA SER A 115 4.38 7.14 -8.67
C SER A 115 2.95 7.46 -8.29
N LEU A 116 2.60 7.15 -7.04
CA LEU A 116 1.30 7.44 -6.48
C LEU A 116 1.28 8.90 -6.04
N ASN A 117 0.34 9.68 -6.59
CA ASN A 117 0.06 11.01 -6.07
C ASN A 117 -1.06 10.90 -5.02
N PHE A 118 -0.68 10.88 -3.75
CA PHE A 118 -1.61 10.74 -2.63
C PHE A 118 -2.58 11.91 -2.46
N ASP A 119 -2.37 13.04 -3.16
CA ASP A 119 -3.30 14.16 -3.20
C ASP A 119 -4.58 13.85 -4.01
N ASN A 120 -4.51 12.91 -4.96
CA ASN A 120 -5.56 12.66 -5.96
C ASN A 120 -6.06 11.20 -6.03
N ILE A 121 -5.52 10.30 -5.20
CA ILE A 121 -6.00 8.92 -5.15
C ILE A 121 -7.32 8.86 -4.39
N GLN A 122 -8.38 8.40 -5.08
CA GLN A 122 -9.59 7.92 -4.43
C GLN A 122 -9.29 6.58 -3.77
N PHE A 123 -9.26 6.58 -2.45
CA PHE A 123 -9.28 5.35 -1.67
C PHE A 123 -10.73 4.89 -1.60
N PRO A 124 -11.05 3.63 -1.94
CA PRO A 124 -12.39 3.11 -1.73
C PRO A 124 -12.74 3.30 -0.26
N SER A 125 -13.93 3.86 0.01
CA SER A 125 -14.48 3.97 1.36
C SER A 125 -14.47 2.60 2.02
N GLN A 126 -14.23 2.57 3.33
CA GLN A 126 -14.46 1.39 4.17
C GLN A 126 -15.87 0.86 3.83
N GLU A 127 -15.97 -0.29 3.18
CA GLU A 127 -17.18 -1.09 3.28
C GLU A 127 -17.02 -1.92 4.56
N ASP A 128 -17.95 -1.68 5.49
CA ASP A 128 -18.07 -2.36 6.80
C ASP A 128 -18.19 -3.89 6.66
#